data_AF-A0A3E2NJG5-F1
#
_entry.id   AF-A0A3E2NJG5-F1
#
_cell.length_a   1.000
_cell.length_b   1.000
_cell.length_c   1.000
_cell.angle_alpha   90.00
_cell.angle_beta   90.00
_cell.angle_gamma   90.00
#
_symmetry.space_group_name_H-M   'P 1'
#
loop_
_entity.id
_entity.type
_entity.pdbx_description
1 polymer ?
#
loop_
_entity_poly.entity_id
_entity_poly.type
_entity_poly.pdbx_seq_one_letter_code
_entity_poly.pdbx_strand_id
1 'polypeptide(L)'
;MIYITQLIYIKPGQEEVFHRFEDVAIPIIAKYNGTLLMRLRPNHASYIETSIDKPYEVHLVEFPAEADFENFMRDEERKQFLHLKEESIKAVLLIKGTKL
;
A
#
# COMPACT_ATOMS: atom_id res chain seq x y z
N MET A 1 -6.89 -15.96 -7.24
CA MET A 1 -6.41 -15.20 -6.07
C MET A 1 -5.04 -14.66 -6.36
N ILE A 2 -4.84 -13.37 -6.10
CA ILE A 2 -3.59 -12.65 -6.30
C ILE A 2 -3.16 -11.99 -4.99
N TYR A 3 -1.85 -11.81 -4.84
CA TYR A 3 -1.25 -11.11 -3.71
C TYR A 3 -0.53 -9.87 -4.22
N ILE A 4 -0.80 -8.73 -3.59
CA ILE A 4 -0.17 -7.45 -3.88
C ILE A 4 0.68 -7.05 -2.68
N THR A 5 1.98 -7.00 -2.88
CA THR A 5 2.91 -6.42 -1.91
C THR A 5 3.26 -5.00 -2.34
N GLN A 6 3.09 -4.04 -1.44
CA GLN A 6 3.49 -2.65 -1.67
C GLN A 6 4.58 -2.27 -0.69
N LEU A 7 5.73 -1.82 -1.21
CA LEU A 7 6.80 -1.20 -0.45
C LEU A 7 6.68 0.31 -0.65
N ILE A 8 6.27 1.03 0.40
CA ILE A 8 5.90 2.43 0.33
C ILE A 8 7.03 3.30 0.89
N TYR A 9 7.44 4.30 0.12
CA TYR A 9 8.43 5.29 0.50
C TYR A 9 7.76 6.65 0.55
N ILE A 10 7.85 7.33 1.69
CA ILE A 10 7.24 8.67 1.86
C ILE A 10 8.29 9.77 1.76
N LYS A 11 7.85 11.00 1.53
CA LYS A 11 8.69 12.20 1.61
C LYS A 11 8.91 12.56 3.09
N PRO A 12 10.11 13.06 3.46
CA PRO A 12 10.39 13.44 4.84
C PRO A 12 9.40 14.49 5.38
N GLY A 13 8.86 14.27 6.59
CA GLY A 13 7.94 15.21 7.24
C GLY A 13 6.48 15.13 6.76
N GLN A 14 6.16 14.16 5.91
CA GLN A 14 4.81 13.95 5.36
C GLN A 14 4.09 12.73 5.96
N GLU A 15 4.56 12.23 7.11
CA GLU A 15 4.02 11.06 7.80
C GLU A 15 2.52 11.21 8.08
N GLU A 16 2.11 12.35 8.67
CA GLU A 16 0.70 12.63 8.99
C GLU A 16 -0.18 12.75 7.74
N VAL A 17 0.36 13.30 6.65
CA VAL A 17 -0.36 13.39 5.37
C VAL A 17 -0.57 12.00 4.79
N PHE A 18 0.46 11.15 4.87
CA PHE A 18 0.38 9.76 4.47
C PHE A 18 -0.64 8.97 5.30
N HIS A 19 -0.67 9.15 6.63
CA HIS A 19 -1.61 8.42 7.50
C HIS A 19 -3.07 8.79 7.17
N ARG A 20 -3.35 10.07 6.93
CA ARG A 20 -4.69 10.51 6.48
C ARG A 20 -5.10 9.90 5.13
N PHE A 21 -4.15 9.72 4.22
CA PHE A 21 -4.41 9.01 2.96
C PHE A 21 -4.77 7.53 3.24
N GLU A 22 -4.04 6.88 4.15
CA GLU A 22 -4.29 5.48 4.50
C GLU A 22 -5.63 5.27 5.20
N ASP A 23 -6.06 6.20 6.06
CA ASP A 23 -7.35 6.14 6.74
C ASP A 23 -8.53 6.04 5.78
N VAL A 24 -8.36 6.53 4.54
CA VAL A 24 -9.35 6.41 3.47
C VAL A 24 -9.05 5.22 2.55
N ALA A 25 -7.80 5.05 2.14
CA ALA A 25 -7.44 4.04 1.14
C ALA A 25 -7.57 2.59 1.66
N ILE A 26 -7.29 2.35 2.94
CA ILE A 26 -7.31 1.00 3.53
C ILE A 26 -8.73 0.44 3.60
N PRO A 27 -9.77 1.16 4.10
CA PRO A 27 -11.14 0.67 4.09
C PRO A 27 -11.66 0.27 2.70
N ILE A 28 -11.23 0.97 1.65
CA ILE A 28 -11.64 0.70 0.26
C ILE A 28 -11.17 -0.69 -0.21
N ILE A 29 -10.10 -1.26 0.37
CA ILE A 29 -9.65 -2.62 0.03
C ILE A 29 -10.78 -3.64 0.22
N ALA A 30 -11.48 -3.57 1.37
CA ALA A 30 -12.57 -4.49 1.70
C ALA A 30 -13.82 -4.30 0.81
N LYS A 31 -14.07 -3.07 0.33
CA LYS A 31 -15.16 -2.75 -0.60
C LYS A 31 -15.06 -3.54 -1.91
N TYR A 32 -13.85 -3.92 -2.30
CA TYR A 32 -13.56 -4.70 -3.50
C TYR A 32 -13.07 -6.11 -3.16
N ASN A 33 -13.63 -6.74 -2.13
CA ASN A 33 -13.34 -8.12 -1.72
C ASN A 33 -11.87 -8.38 -1.34
N GLY A 34 -11.05 -7.33 -1.20
CA GLY A 34 -9.66 -7.46 -0.81
C GLY A 34 -9.52 -7.62 0.70
N THR A 35 -8.43 -8.26 1.11
CA THR A 35 -8.06 -8.41 2.53
C THR A 35 -6.66 -7.88 2.75
N LEU A 36 -6.52 -6.89 3.65
CA LEU A 36 -5.22 -6.45 4.13
C LEU A 36 -4.66 -7.51 5.09
N LEU A 37 -3.73 -8.32 4.61
CA LEU A 37 -3.15 -9.44 5.36
C LEU A 37 -2.06 -8.99 6.32
N MET A 38 -1.25 -8.01 5.89
CA MET A 38 -0.15 -7.50 6.69
C MET A 38 0.05 -6.02 6.40
N ARG A 39 0.31 -5.28 7.45
CA ARG A 39 0.73 -3.88 7.43
C ARG A 39 1.80 -3.71 8.49
N LEU A 40 2.99 -3.25 8.10
CA LEU A 40 4.08 -3.04 9.05
C LEU A 40 4.90 -1.80 8.71
N ARG A 41 5.27 -1.04 9.73
CA ARG A 41 6.26 0.05 9.66
C ARG A 41 7.58 -0.45 10.23
N PRO A 42 8.51 -0.90 9.38
CA PRO A 42 9.73 -1.53 9.86
C PRO A 42 10.67 -0.48 10.46
N ASN A 43 11.43 -0.87 11.48
CA ASN A 43 12.48 -0.05 12.07
C ASN A 43 13.86 -0.62 11.73
N HIS A 44 14.93 -0.01 12.23
CA HIS A 44 16.29 -0.46 11.95
C HIS A 44 16.54 -1.94 12.30
N ALA A 45 15.96 -2.43 13.40
CA ALA A 45 16.11 -3.81 13.85
C ALA A 45 15.23 -4.80 13.06
N SER A 46 14.29 -4.33 12.24
CA SER A 46 13.48 -5.18 11.37
C SER A 46 14.26 -5.77 10.19
N TYR A 47 15.45 -5.25 9.89
CA TYR A 47 16.26 -5.66 8.73
C TYR A 47 17.53 -6.37 9.16
N ILE A 48 17.74 -7.58 8.63
CA ILE A 48 19.02 -8.31 8.74
C ILE A 48 20.00 -7.81 7.67
N GLU A 49 19.53 -7.64 6.43
CA GLU A 49 20.28 -7.13 5.29
C GLU A 49 19.32 -6.43 4.30
N THR A 50 19.78 -5.39 3.60
CA THR A 50 19.01 -4.73 2.53
C THR A 50 19.95 -4.13 1.48
N SER A 51 19.60 -4.30 0.21
CA SER A 51 20.26 -3.66 -0.94
C SER A 51 19.40 -2.58 -1.59
N ILE A 52 18.21 -2.33 -1.03
CA ILE A 52 17.28 -1.28 -1.41
C ILE A 52 17.12 -0.28 -0.27
N ASP A 53 16.59 0.90 -0.58
CA ASP A 53 16.10 1.82 0.43
C ASP A 53 15.10 1.10 1.34
N LYS A 54 15.09 1.44 2.63
CA LYS A 54 14.15 0.86 3.59
C LYS A 54 12.77 1.50 3.35
N PRO A 55 11.71 0.73 3.02
CA PRO A 55 10.37 1.28 2.95
C PRO A 55 9.96 1.84 4.31
N TYR A 56 9.18 2.92 4.26
CA TYR A 56 8.50 3.45 5.43
C TYR A 56 7.41 2.47 5.91
N GLU A 57 6.71 1.86 4.96
CA GLU A 57 5.65 0.92 5.26
C GLU A 57 5.54 -0.19 4.20
N VAL A 58 5.18 -1.40 4.64
CA VAL A 58 4.93 -2.55 3.78
C VAL A 58 3.51 -3.04 3.96
N HIS A 59 2.78 -3.16 2.84
CA HIS A 59 1.45 -3.80 2.80
C HIS A 59 1.53 -5.13 2.05
N LEU A 60 0.87 -6.15 2.58
CA LEU A 60 0.51 -7.36 1.84
C LEU A 60 -1.02 -7.44 1.80
N VAL A 61 -1.58 -7.45 0.61
CA VAL A 61 -3.02 -7.49 0.36
C VAL A 61 -3.32 -8.68 -0.53
N GLU A 62 -4.41 -9.39 -0.29
CA GLU A 62 -4.92 -10.38 -1.25
C GLU A 62 -6.24 -9.93 -1.87
N PHE A 63 -6.45 -10.34 -3.12
CA PHE A 63 -7.71 -10.19 -3.83
C PHE A 63 -8.13 -11.54 -4.43
N PRO A 64 -9.42 -11.93 -4.37
CA PRO A 64 -9.91 -13.17 -4.95
C PRO A 64 -9.66 -13.25 -6.47
N ALA A 65 -9.89 -12.16 -7.20
CA ALA A 65 -9.67 -12.05 -8.64
C ALA A 65 -8.90 -10.78 -9.04
N GLU A 66 -8.34 -10.78 -10.26
CA GLU A 66 -7.69 -9.60 -10.84
C GLU A 66 -8.65 -8.41 -10.95
N ALA A 67 -9.89 -8.68 -11.36
CA ALA A 67 -10.91 -7.65 -11.55
C ALA A 67 -11.24 -6.90 -10.25
N ASP A 68 -11.18 -7.59 -9.11
CA ASP A 68 -11.36 -6.97 -7.79
C ASP A 68 -10.27 -5.91 -7.53
N PHE A 69 -9.01 -6.26 -7.78
CA PHE A 69 -7.88 -5.34 -7.64
C PHE A 69 -7.96 -4.17 -8.64
N GLU A 70 -8.32 -4.44 -9.91
CA GLU A 70 -8.49 -3.38 -10.90
C GLU A 70 -9.59 -2.40 -10.50
N ASN A 71 -10.71 -2.90 -9.98
CA ASN A 71 -11.82 -2.07 -9.52
C ASN A 71 -11.42 -1.24 -8.30
N PHE A 72 -10.68 -1.82 -7.35
CA PHE A 72 -10.05 -1.08 -6.25
C PHE A 72 -9.14 0.06 -6.75
N MET A 73 -8.34 -0.19 -7.79
CA MET A 73 -7.46 0.83 -8.37
C MET A 73 -8.23 1.97 -9.07
N ARG A 74 -9.46 1.70 -9.55
CA ARG A 74 -10.33 2.66 -10.25
C ARG A 74 -11.32 3.40 -9.34
N ASP A 75 -11.39 3.04 -8.06
CA ASP A 75 -12.35 3.63 -7.12
C ASP A 75 -12.28 5.17 -7.08
N GLU A 76 -13.46 5.80 -7.20
CA GLU A 76 -13.60 7.25 -7.29
C GLU A 76 -13.35 7.98 -5.96
N GLU A 77 -13.68 7.33 -4.83
CA GLU A 77 -13.40 7.87 -3.49
C GLU A 77 -11.88 7.94 -3.28
N ARG A 78 -11.15 6.88 -3.65
CA ARG A 78 -9.68 6.86 -3.65
C ARG A 78 -9.07 7.96 -4.54
N LYS A 79 -9.68 8.28 -5.68
CA LYS A 79 -9.20 9.36 -6.57
C LYS A 79 -9.31 10.74 -5.94
N GLN A 80 -10.30 10.97 -5.06
CA GLN A 80 -10.44 12.25 -4.36
C GLN A 80 -9.26 12.54 -3.42
N PHE A 81 -8.61 11.50 -2.90
CA PHE A 81 -7.45 11.61 -2.00
C PHE A 81 -6.10 11.39 -2.70
N LEU A 82 -6.10 11.34 -4.05
CA LEU A 82 -4.87 11.19 -4.83
C LEU A 82 -3.89 12.34 -4.57
N HIS A 83 -4.40 13.54 -4.25
CA HIS A 83 -3.57 14.69 -3.87
C HIS A 83 -2.74 14.41 -2.59
N LEU A 84 -3.32 13.79 -1.56
CA LEU A 84 -2.59 13.41 -0.34
C LEU A 84 -1.52 12.35 -0.63
N LYS A 85 -1.83 11.42 -1.54
CA LYS A 85 -0.88 10.42 -2.02
C LYS A 85 0.29 11.09 -2.74
N GLU A 86 0.03 12.01 -3.66
CA GLU A 86 1.05 12.73 -4.42
C GLU A 86 1.89 13.64 -3.53
N GLU A 87 1.28 14.24 -2.51
CA GLU A 87 1.94 15.10 -1.54
C GLU A 87 2.91 14.29 -0.66
N SER A 88 2.48 13.14 -0.15
CA SER A 88 3.21 12.38 0.87
C SER A 88 4.11 11.26 0.36
N ILE A 89 3.77 10.61 -0.76
CA ILE A 89 4.50 9.44 -1.26
C ILE A 89 5.63 9.88 -2.20
N LYS A 90 6.85 9.38 -1.92
CA LYS A 90 8.02 9.49 -2.81
C LYS A 90 7.96 8.44 -3.91
N ALA A 91 7.70 7.18 -3.55
CA ALA A 91 7.63 6.06 -4.48
C ALA A 91 6.83 4.89 -3.87
N VAL A 92 6.32 4.02 -4.73
CA VAL A 92 5.77 2.70 -4.35
C VAL A 92 6.35 1.65 -5.28
N LEU A 93 6.96 0.61 -4.73
CA LEU A 93 7.25 -0.61 -5.48
C LEU A 93 6.10 -1.59 -5.26
N LEU A 94 5.37 -1.89 -6.32
CA LEU A 94 4.25 -2.84 -6.31
C LEU A 94 4.70 -4.16 -6.93
N ILE A 95 4.53 -5.24 -6.17
CA ILE A 95 4.85 -6.61 -6.58
C ILE A 95 3.56 -7.41 -6.56
N LYS A 96 3.27 -8.08 -7.68
CA LYS A 96 2.13 -8.98 -7.82
C LYS A 96 2.63 -10.43 -7.79
N GLY A 97 2.02 -11.25 -6.94
CA GLY A 97 2.38 -12.66 -6.77
C GLY A 97 1.17 -13.59 -6.70
N THR A 98 1.46 -14.88 -6.78
CA THR A 98 0.51 -15.98 -6.58
C THR A 98 1.07 -16.93 -5.53
N LYS A 99 0.19 -17.54 -4.74
CA LYS A 99 0.58 -18.61 -3.81
C LYS A 99 0.76 -19.92 -4.59
N LEU A 100 1.81 -20.67 -4.27
CA LEU A 100 2.09 -22.00 -4.82
C LEU A 100 1.42 -23.11 -3.99
#